data_AF-A0A0L1JJ76-F1
#
_entry.id   AF-A0A0L1JJ76-F1
#
_cell.length_a   1.000
_cell.length_b   1.000
_cell.length_c   1.000
_cell.angle_alpha   90.00
_cell.angle_beta   90.00
_cell.angle_gamma   90.00
#
_symmetry.space_group_name_H-M   'P 1'
#
loop_
_entity.id
_entity.type
_entity.pdbx_description
1 polymer ?
#
loop_
_entity_poly.entity_id
_entity_poly.type
_entity_poly.pdbx_seq_one_letter_code
_entity_poly.pdbx_strand_id
1 'polypeptide(L)'
;MNSDEKQRIEQSLYLLNEHYDAFFSVSKIAQETGHPVPMDTRGWSQILVSVLTGIKGLERKKGADLDDGSDVKGANTWEAIDTPRFNGVIKAGTHASHSDSLDYLDTMPFLFFVLWDVSALGKHRCRIWTVRPQVDPIFRDMCSGWYEARADGRIKSTNFQLHPPRGKDTNDIRNTFGNLTYPILFCAEREQEKFTLKSYDYDVMLNGLCVHTEATML
;
A
#
# COMPACT_ATOMS: atom_id res chain seq x y z
N MET A 1 7.57 8.33 21.54
CA MET A 1 6.38 7.50 21.31
C MET A 1 5.50 7.56 22.54
N ASN A 2 4.26 8.04 22.40
CA ASN A 2 3.30 8.08 23.50
C ASN A 2 2.69 6.68 23.76
N SER A 3 1.92 6.53 24.85
CA SER A 3 1.29 5.25 25.24
C SER A 3 0.40 4.68 24.15
N ASP A 4 -0.35 5.56 23.47
CA ASP A 4 -1.36 5.17 22.50
C ASP A 4 -0.71 4.68 21.20
N GLU A 5 0.36 5.35 20.76
CA GLU A 5 1.20 4.90 19.64
C GLU A 5 1.79 3.53 19.91
N LYS A 6 2.34 3.31 21.10
CA LYS A 6 2.89 2.02 21.49
C LYS A 6 1.82 0.93 21.42
N GLN A 7 0.64 1.20 21.96
CA GLN A 7 -0.49 0.27 21.90
C GLN A 7 -0.92 -0.03 20.46
N ARG A 8 -1.02 0.99 19.59
CA ARG A 8 -1.36 0.81 18.16
C ARG A 8 -0.32 -0.05 17.44
N ILE A 9 0.97 0.12 17.72
CA ILE A 9 2.04 -0.71 17.17
C ILE A 9 1.91 -2.15 17.68
N GLU A 10 1.72 -2.36 18.97
CA GLU A 10 1.56 -3.71 19.55
C GLU A 10 0.36 -4.45 18.93
N GLN A 11 -0.77 -3.76 18.77
CA GLN A 11 -1.95 -4.31 18.09
C GLN A 11 -1.71 -4.57 16.60
N SER A 12 -0.95 -3.70 15.93
CA SER A 12 -0.56 -3.90 14.54
C SER A 12 0.28 -5.18 14.40
N LEU A 13 1.30 -5.35 15.24
CA LEU A 13 2.14 -6.57 15.25
C LEU A 13 1.33 -7.83 15.55
N TYR A 14 0.37 -7.76 16.47
CA TYR A 14 -0.58 -8.85 16.72
C TYR A 14 -1.35 -9.21 15.43
N LEU A 15 -1.95 -8.23 14.76
CA LEU A 15 -2.68 -8.44 13.51
C LEU A 15 -1.81 -9.04 12.38
N LEU A 16 -0.53 -8.67 12.30
CA LEU A 16 0.40 -9.26 11.34
C LEU A 16 0.60 -10.77 11.58
N ASN A 17 0.66 -11.20 12.84
CA ASN A 17 0.76 -12.63 13.17
C ASN A 17 -0.53 -13.36 12.77
N GLU A 18 -1.70 -12.79 13.09
CA GLU A 18 -3.00 -13.38 12.72
C GLU A 18 -3.15 -13.54 11.20
N HIS A 19 -2.77 -12.51 10.42
CA HIS A 19 -2.81 -12.60 8.96
C HIS A 19 -1.86 -13.68 8.41
N TYR A 20 -0.64 -13.77 8.98
CA TYR A 20 0.32 -14.80 8.61
C TYR A 20 -0.21 -16.21 8.91
N ASP A 21 -0.70 -16.45 10.12
CA ASP A 21 -1.21 -17.76 10.53
C ASP A 21 -2.44 -18.14 9.71
N ALA A 22 -3.35 -17.20 9.44
CA ALA A 22 -4.49 -17.42 8.56
C ALA A 22 -4.07 -17.80 7.13
N PHE A 23 -3.03 -17.17 6.59
CA PHE A 23 -2.51 -17.50 5.25
C PHE A 23 -1.88 -18.89 5.23
N PHE A 24 -0.92 -19.14 6.12
CA PHE A 24 -0.10 -20.35 6.04
C PHE A 24 -0.81 -21.60 6.57
N SER A 25 -1.80 -21.48 7.47
CA SER A 25 -2.58 -22.62 7.95
C SER A 25 -3.38 -23.33 6.85
N VAL A 26 -3.81 -22.60 5.81
CA VAL A 26 -4.58 -23.17 4.69
C VAL A 26 -3.74 -23.37 3.42
N SER A 27 -2.51 -22.84 3.39
CA SER A 27 -1.62 -22.86 2.21
C SER A 27 -1.42 -24.26 1.62
N LYS A 28 -1.15 -25.25 2.48
CA LYS A 28 -0.94 -26.64 2.06
C LYS A 28 -2.15 -27.21 1.32
N ILE A 29 -3.35 -27.01 1.85
CA ILE A 29 -4.59 -27.50 1.23
C ILE A 29 -4.85 -26.77 -0.09
N ALA A 30 -4.62 -25.46 -0.13
CA ALA A 30 -4.75 -24.67 -1.36
C ALA A 30 -3.81 -25.21 -2.45
N GLN A 31 -2.55 -25.47 -2.11
CA GLN A 31 -1.56 -26.04 -3.02
C GLN A 31 -1.95 -27.45 -3.50
N GLU A 32 -2.32 -28.35 -2.60
CA GLU A 32 -2.73 -29.73 -2.94
C GLU A 32 -3.96 -29.76 -3.85
N THR A 33 -4.84 -28.76 -3.74
CA THR A 33 -6.03 -28.64 -4.57
C THR A 33 -5.85 -27.75 -5.80
N GLY A 34 -4.66 -27.17 -6.02
CA GLY A 34 -4.36 -26.31 -7.16
C GLY A 34 -5.03 -24.92 -7.12
N HIS A 35 -5.42 -24.44 -5.94
CA HIS A 35 -6.02 -23.12 -5.75
C HIS A 35 -5.02 -22.12 -5.14
N PRO A 36 -5.17 -20.81 -5.42
CA PRO A 36 -4.49 -19.79 -4.63
C PRO A 36 -5.02 -19.82 -3.18
N VAL A 37 -4.15 -19.45 -2.24
CA VAL A 37 -4.55 -19.26 -0.84
C VAL A 37 -5.67 -18.19 -0.77
N PRO A 38 -6.85 -18.52 -0.22
CA PRO A 38 -7.96 -17.58 -0.19
C PRO A 38 -7.65 -16.46 0.81
N MET A 39 -7.29 -15.28 0.32
CA MET A 39 -6.91 -14.16 1.18
C MET A 39 -7.48 -12.82 0.71
N ASP A 40 -8.26 -12.18 1.60
CA ASP A 40 -8.69 -10.79 1.40
C ASP A 40 -7.61 -9.81 1.86
N THR A 41 -6.58 -9.68 1.02
CA THR A 41 -5.46 -8.76 1.30
C THR A 41 -5.93 -7.32 1.48
N ARG A 42 -7.02 -6.92 0.80
CA ARG A 42 -7.58 -5.56 0.92
C ARG A 42 -8.11 -5.34 2.32
N GLY A 43 -8.99 -6.22 2.81
CA GLY A 43 -9.58 -6.12 4.15
C GLY A 43 -8.52 -6.11 5.26
N TRP A 44 -7.53 -7.02 5.19
CA TRP A 44 -6.42 -7.05 6.15
C TRP A 44 -5.61 -5.74 6.16
N SER A 45 -5.32 -5.19 4.97
CA SER A 45 -4.56 -3.95 4.85
C SER A 45 -5.30 -2.75 5.42
N GLN A 46 -6.62 -2.67 5.19
CA GLN A 46 -7.47 -1.60 5.73
C GLN A 46 -7.51 -1.64 7.26
N ILE A 47 -7.75 -2.82 7.84
CA ILE A 47 -7.76 -3.00 9.30
C ILE A 47 -6.39 -2.63 9.89
N LEU A 48 -5.29 -3.09 9.26
CA LEU A 48 -3.94 -2.77 9.72
C LEU A 48 -3.68 -1.26 9.75
N VAL A 49 -4.01 -0.56 8.67
CA VAL A 49 -3.85 0.91 8.61
C VAL A 49 -4.72 1.57 9.67
N SER A 50 -5.97 1.14 9.86
CA SER A 50 -6.85 1.68 10.89
C SER A 50 -6.31 1.48 12.31
N VAL A 51 -5.76 0.31 12.60
CA VAL A 51 -5.14 0.02 13.90
C VAL A 51 -3.90 0.89 14.10
N LEU A 52 -3.04 1.01 13.10
CA LEU A 52 -1.78 1.74 13.21
C LEU A 52 -1.97 3.26 13.34
N THR A 53 -2.88 3.83 12.55
CA THR A 53 -3.10 5.27 12.44
C THR A 53 -4.18 5.79 13.40
N GLY A 54 -5.10 4.92 13.82
CA GLY A 54 -6.28 5.30 14.59
C GLY A 54 -7.48 5.75 13.73
N ILE A 55 -7.29 5.94 12.43
CA ILE A 55 -8.34 6.34 11.47
C ILE A 55 -9.30 5.16 11.26
N LYS A 56 -10.62 5.37 11.35
CA LYS A 56 -11.57 4.25 11.33
C LYS A 56 -11.96 3.87 9.90
N GLY A 57 -12.52 2.68 9.74
CA GLY A 57 -13.17 2.27 8.50
C GLY A 57 -14.60 2.80 8.41
N LEU A 58 -15.24 2.62 7.24
CA LEU A 58 -16.57 3.18 6.94
C LEU A 58 -17.79 2.43 7.50
N GLU A 59 -17.64 1.45 8.39
CA GLU A 59 -18.76 0.67 8.94
C GLU A 59 -19.71 0.09 7.87
N ARG A 60 -19.17 -0.48 6.79
CA ARG A 60 -19.93 -1.07 5.65
C ARG A 60 -20.67 -0.05 4.76
N LYS A 61 -20.37 1.25 4.88
CA LYS A 61 -20.84 2.26 3.92
C LYS A 61 -19.98 2.22 2.64
N LYS A 62 -20.57 2.63 1.51
CA LYS A 62 -19.82 2.84 0.26
C LYS A 62 -18.99 4.11 0.36
N GLY A 63 -17.76 4.09 -0.14
CA GLY A 63 -16.91 5.28 -0.15
C GLY A 63 -15.43 4.95 -0.33
N ALA A 64 -14.59 5.82 0.23
CA ALA A 64 -13.16 5.55 0.44
C ALA A 64 -12.96 4.33 1.36
N ASP A 65 -11.72 3.96 1.63
CA ASP A 65 -11.47 2.82 2.52
C ASP A 65 -11.56 3.22 4.00
N LEU A 66 -11.22 4.48 4.33
CA LEU A 66 -11.23 5.04 5.67
C LEU A 66 -12.23 6.22 5.80
N ASP A 67 -12.59 6.54 7.04
CA ASP A 67 -13.64 7.53 7.37
C ASP A 67 -13.25 8.99 7.16
N ASP A 68 -11.95 9.29 7.14
CA ASP A 68 -11.40 10.59 6.79
C ASP A 68 -11.32 10.84 5.26
N GLY A 69 -11.67 9.85 4.44
CA GLY A 69 -11.54 9.91 2.98
C GLY A 69 -10.25 9.29 2.42
N SER A 70 -9.36 8.79 3.29
CA SER A 70 -8.13 8.12 2.88
C SER A 70 -8.40 6.74 2.24
N ASP A 71 -7.48 6.32 1.38
CA ASP A 71 -7.59 5.09 0.58
C ASP A 71 -6.43 4.13 0.87
N VAL A 72 -6.67 2.82 0.79
CA VAL A 72 -5.69 1.79 1.15
C VAL A 72 -5.50 0.79 0.02
N LYS A 73 -4.29 0.69 -0.51
CA LYS A 73 -3.94 -0.27 -1.56
C LYS A 73 -3.06 -1.37 -0.98
N GLY A 74 -3.65 -2.55 -0.83
CA GLY A 74 -2.94 -3.76 -0.39
C GLY A 74 -2.39 -4.57 -1.56
N ALA A 75 -1.20 -5.13 -1.39
CA ALA A 75 -0.61 -6.12 -2.28
C ALA A 75 0.06 -7.23 -1.45
N ASN A 76 -0.25 -8.50 -1.74
CA ASN A 76 0.35 -9.65 -1.07
C ASN A 76 1.09 -10.50 -2.09
N THR A 77 2.36 -10.76 -1.81
CA THR A 77 3.29 -11.46 -2.69
C THR A 77 3.65 -12.87 -2.20
N TRP A 78 3.12 -13.29 -1.06
CA TRP A 78 3.26 -14.66 -0.56
C TRP A 78 2.62 -15.62 -1.56
N GLU A 79 3.41 -16.60 -2.02
CA GLU A 79 3.02 -17.60 -3.02
C GLU A 79 2.47 -17.03 -4.34
N ALA A 80 2.69 -15.73 -4.60
CA ALA A 80 2.19 -15.08 -5.80
C ALA A 80 3.02 -15.50 -7.02
N ILE A 81 2.33 -16.08 -8.01
CA ILE A 81 2.88 -16.46 -9.32
C ILE A 81 3.18 -15.19 -10.13
N ASP A 82 2.16 -14.34 -10.29
CA ASP A 82 2.32 -13.03 -10.92
C ASP A 82 2.84 -11.99 -9.93
N THR A 83 3.45 -10.93 -10.45
CA THR A 83 3.86 -9.79 -9.63
C THR A 83 2.64 -8.97 -9.22
N PRO A 84 2.24 -8.98 -7.93
CA PRO A 84 1.13 -8.18 -7.43
C PRO A 84 1.41 -6.68 -7.61
N ARG A 85 0.35 -5.89 -7.73
CA ARG A 85 0.41 -4.44 -7.99
C ARG A 85 -0.52 -3.73 -7.02
N PHE A 86 -0.20 -2.49 -6.70
CA PHE A 86 -1.22 -1.58 -6.16
C PHE A 86 -2.09 -1.16 -7.33
N ASN A 87 -3.35 -1.61 -7.33
CA ASN A 87 -4.30 -1.37 -8.41
C ASN A 87 -5.23 -0.21 -8.07
N GLY A 88 -5.70 0.51 -9.10
CA GLY A 88 -6.70 1.58 -8.95
C GLY A 88 -6.24 2.67 -7.98
N VAL A 89 -4.95 3.01 -8.03
CA VAL A 89 -4.31 3.99 -7.14
C VAL A 89 -4.98 5.36 -7.25
N ILE A 90 -5.33 5.75 -8.48
CA ILE A 90 -6.11 6.95 -8.79
C ILE A 90 -7.32 6.56 -9.65
N LYS A 91 -8.42 7.32 -9.56
CA LYS A 91 -9.68 6.99 -10.21
C LYS A 91 -9.73 7.46 -11.65
N ALA A 92 -10.10 6.56 -12.55
CA ALA A 92 -10.32 6.84 -13.96
C ALA A 92 -11.43 5.98 -14.55
N GLY A 93 -12.12 6.51 -15.56
CA GLY A 93 -13.19 5.82 -16.28
C GLY A 93 -14.46 5.56 -15.45
N THR A 94 -14.74 6.41 -14.46
CA THR A 94 -15.97 6.33 -13.66
C THR A 94 -16.88 7.53 -13.96
N HIS A 95 -18.18 7.41 -13.68
CA HIS A 95 -19.14 8.53 -13.81
C HIS A 95 -19.03 9.58 -12.68
N ALA A 96 -18.04 9.46 -11.79
CA ALA A 96 -17.85 10.42 -10.71
C ALA A 96 -17.37 11.78 -11.26
N SER A 97 -17.82 12.88 -10.64
CA SER A 97 -17.49 14.26 -11.06
C SER A 97 -15.99 14.57 -11.11
N HIS A 98 -15.18 13.85 -10.34
CA HIS A 98 -13.73 14.03 -10.27
C HIS A 98 -12.93 12.87 -10.90
N SER A 99 -13.59 12.00 -11.69
CA SER A 99 -12.88 10.95 -12.43
C SER A 99 -11.94 11.57 -13.46
N ASP A 100 -10.79 10.92 -13.69
CA ASP A 100 -9.82 11.33 -14.71
C ASP A 100 -9.26 12.76 -14.49
N SER A 101 -9.28 13.25 -13.24
CA SER A 101 -8.78 14.56 -12.83
C SER A 101 -7.90 14.48 -11.58
N LEU A 102 -6.99 15.45 -11.45
CA LEU A 102 -6.22 15.67 -10.23
C LEU A 102 -7.10 16.11 -9.04
N ASP A 103 -8.29 16.66 -9.30
CA ASP A 103 -9.21 17.08 -8.24
C ASP A 103 -9.58 15.93 -7.30
N TYR A 104 -9.55 14.68 -7.81
CA TYR A 104 -9.73 13.50 -6.95
C TYR A 104 -8.68 13.44 -5.83
N LEU A 105 -7.42 13.78 -6.14
CA LEU A 105 -6.33 13.78 -5.16
C LEU A 105 -6.56 14.82 -4.06
N ASP A 106 -7.30 15.89 -4.35
CA ASP A 106 -7.61 16.93 -3.38
C ASP A 106 -8.62 16.43 -2.33
N THR A 107 -9.35 15.34 -2.62
CA THR A 107 -10.32 14.72 -1.70
C THR A 107 -9.75 13.61 -0.83
N MET A 108 -8.48 13.24 -1.02
CA MET A 108 -7.84 12.09 -0.38
C MET A 108 -6.70 12.55 0.53
N PRO A 109 -6.90 12.63 1.86
CA PRO A 109 -5.86 13.10 2.78
C PRO A 109 -4.61 12.23 2.73
N PHE A 110 -4.81 10.91 2.81
CA PHE A 110 -3.74 9.93 2.72
C PHE A 110 -4.08 8.82 1.72
N LEU A 111 -3.02 8.35 1.06
CA LEU A 111 -3.05 7.11 0.30
C LEU A 111 -2.01 6.17 0.90
N PHE A 112 -2.47 5.04 1.43
CA PHE A 112 -1.61 4.04 2.06
C PHE A 112 -1.32 2.88 1.12
N PHE A 113 -0.06 2.50 1.00
CA PHE A 113 0.36 1.31 0.29
C PHE A 113 0.81 0.26 1.28
N VAL A 114 0.17 -0.91 1.29
CA VAL A 114 0.49 -2.01 2.21
C VAL A 114 1.00 -3.20 1.42
N LEU A 115 2.27 -3.55 1.62
CA LEU A 115 2.88 -4.71 0.99
C LEU A 115 3.17 -5.81 2.00
N TRP A 116 2.61 -6.98 1.73
CA TRP A 116 2.93 -8.23 2.41
C TRP A 116 3.92 -9.01 1.53
N ASP A 117 5.17 -9.10 1.97
CA ASP A 117 6.22 -9.73 1.19
C ASP A 117 7.20 -10.57 2.01
N VAL A 118 8.26 -11.00 1.33
CA VAL A 118 9.43 -11.64 1.91
C VAL A 118 10.59 -10.71 1.62
N SER A 119 11.43 -10.40 2.62
CA SER A 119 12.61 -9.54 2.46
C SER A 119 13.69 -10.22 1.62
N ALA A 120 14.74 -9.46 1.25
CA ALA A 120 15.88 -10.02 0.53
C ALA A 120 16.59 -11.15 1.31
N LEU A 121 16.40 -11.19 2.63
CA LEU A 121 16.93 -12.22 3.53
C LEU A 121 15.96 -13.39 3.77
N GLY A 122 14.83 -13.45 3.07
CA GLY A 122 13.87 -14.54 3.23
C GLY A 122 12.92 -14.40 4.42
N LYS A 123 12.87 -13.23 5.10
CA LYS A 123 11.96 -13.01 6.23
C LYS A 123 10.61 -12.50 5.76
N HIS A 124 9.51 -13.06 6.27
CA HIS A 124 8.19 -12.48 6.02
C HIS A 124 8.11 -11.06 6.59
N ARG A 125 7.53 -10.15 5.81
CA ARG A 125 7.58 -8.72 6.09
C ARG A 125 6.27 -8.05 5.70
N CYS A 126 5.91 -7.02 6.45
CA CYS A 126 4.88 -6.06 6.08
C CYS A 126 5.48 -4.65 6.07
N ARG A 127 5.21 -3.90 5.00
CA ARG A 127 5.61 -2.50 4.84
C ARG A 127 4.40 -1.64 4.51
N ILE A 128 4.34 -0.47 5.13
CA ILE A 128 3.33 0.55 4.87
C ILE A 128 4.03 1.83 4.47
N TRP A 129 3.70 2.33 3.29
CA TRP A 129 4.07 3.67 2.84
C TRP A 129 2.83 4.56 2.85
N THR A 130 3.07 5.86 3.00
CA THR A 130 2.00 6.87 2.98
C THR A 130 2.33 7.93 1.95
N VAL A 131 1.33 8.33 1.17
CA VAL A 131 1.39 9.53 0.33
C VAL A 131 0.40 10.54 0.88
N ARG A 132 0.70 11.82 0.68
CA ARG A 132 -0.20 12.95 0.93
C ARG A 132 -0.60 13.58 -0.40
N PRO A 133 -1.59 13.01 -1.12
CA PRO A 133 -1.88 13.35 -2.51
C PRO A 133 -2.21 14.83 -2.74
N GLN A 134 -2.74 15.50 -1.73
CA GLN A 134 -3.08 16.92 -1.75
C GLN A 134 -1.85 17.83 -1.90
N VAL A 135 -0.71 17.43 -1.34
CA VAL A 135 0.48 18.28 -1.19
C VAL A 135 1.76 17.70 -1.77
N ASP A 136 1.73 16.46 -2.27
CA ASP A 136 2.90 15.79 -2.84
C ASP A 136 3.12 16.16 -4.31
N PRO A 137 4.03 17.10 -4.63
CA PRO A 137 4.14 17.61 -5.99
C PRO A 137 4.64 16.55 -6.97
N ILE A 138 5.54 15.67 -6.53
CA ILE A 138 6.17 14.66 -7.38
C ILE A 138 5.17 13.54 -7.69
N PHE A 139 4.39 13.12 -6.68
CA PHE A 139 3.32 12.16 -6.92
C PHE A 139 2.24 12.73 -7.84
N ARG A 140 1.84 13.99 -7.63
CA ARG A 140 0.84 14.68 -8.46
C ARG A 140 1.29 14.83 -9.91
N ASP A 141 2.56 15.16 -10.15
CA ASP A 141 3.14 15.27 -11.49
C ASP A 141 3.07 13.94 -12.25
N MET A 142 3.47 12.84 -11.59
CA MET A 142 3.31 11.48 -12.14
C MET A 142 1.86 11.15 -12.49
N CYS A 143 0.91 11.50 -11.61
CA CYS A 143 -0.52 11.30 -11.86
C CYS A 143 -1.03 12.16 -13.03
N SER A 144 -0.59 13.42 -13.13
CA SER A 144 -0.94 14.34 -14.23
C SER A 144 -0.52 13.76 -15.57
N GLY A 145 0.75 13.33 -15.68
CA GLY A 145 1.27 12.72 -16.91
C GLY A 145 0.47 11.49 -17.36
N TRP A 146 -0.02 10.68 -16.41
CA TRP A 146 -0.87 9.54 -16.73
C TRP A 146 -2.28 9.93 -17.18
N TYR A 147 -2.91 10.92 -16.52
CA TYR A 147 -4.22 11.42 -16.95
C TYR A 147 -4.14 12.09 -18.33
N GLU A 148 -3.09 12.85 -18.62
CA GLU A 148 -2.84 13.43 -19.95
C GLU A 148 -2.69 12.34 -21.02
N ALA A 149 -1.90 11.29 -20.73
CA ALA A 149 -1.75 10.14 -21.61
C ALA A 149 -3.04 9.33 -21.81
N ARG A 150 -4.00 9.42 -20.90
CA ARG A 150 -5.34 8.87 -21.10
C ARG A 150 -6.20 9.77 -21.97
N ALA A 151 -6.19 11.08 -21.69
CA ALA A 151 -6.98 12.06 -22.41
C ALA A 151 -6.61 12.12 -23.90
N ASP A 152 -5.33 11.94 -24.24
CA ASP A 152 -4.84 11.90 -25.63
C ASP A 152 -4.90 10.51 -26.29
N GLY A 153 -5.36 9.49 -25.56
CA GLY A 153 -5.55 8.13 -26.06
C GLY A 153 -4.29 7.25 -26.14
N ARG A 154 -3.12 7.71 -25.68
CA ARG A 154 -1.92 6.86 -25.53
C ARG A 154 -2.16 5.69 -24.57
N ILE A 155 -3.02 5.89 -23.57
CA ILE A 155 -3.43 4.86 -22.60
C ILE A 155 -4.94 4.67 -22.63
N LYS A 156 -5.34 3.41 -22.82
CA LYS A 156 -6.76 3.00 -22.73
C LYS A 156 -7.13 2.46 -21.35
N SER A 157 -6.15 1.92 -20.61
CA SER A 157 -6.38 1.33 -19.28
C SER A 157 -6.87 2.36 -18.27
N THR A 158 -8.00 2.08 -17.62
CA THR A 158 -8.55 2.86 -16.49
C THR A 158 -7.91 2.49 -15.16
N ASN A 159 -7.05 1.48 -15.14
CA ASN A 159 -6.39 1.00 -13.94
C ASN A 159 -4.97 1.57 -13.86
N PHE A 160 -4.80 2.63 -13.08
CA PHE A 160 -3.46 3.11 -12.70
C PHE A 160 -2.83 2.11 -11.74
N GLN A 161 -1.73 1.51 -12.16
CA GLN A 161 -1.03 0.47 -11.41
C GLN A 161 0.35 0.94 -10.99
N LEU A 162 0.71 0.59 -9.76
CA LEU A 162 2.06 0.76 -9.22
C LEU A 162 2.65 -0.60 -8.85
N HIS A 163 3.94 -0.78 -9.14
CA HIS A 163 4.68 -2.00 -8.90
C HIS A 163 5.46 -1.88 -7.57
N PRO A 164 5.08 -2.64 -6.53
CA PRO A 164 5.78 -2.62 -5.25
C PRO A 164 7.20 -3.19 -5.35
N PRO A 165 8.12 -2.82 -4.44
CA PRO A 165 9.47 -3.37 -4.34
C PRO A 165 9.49 -4.78 -3.72
N ARG A 166 8.78 -5.75 -4.34
CA ARG A 166 8.71 -7.16 -3.88
C ARG A 166 10.12 -7.73 -3.74
N GLY A 167 10.45 -8.26 -2.56
CA GLY A 167 11.74 -8.91 -2.33
C GLY A 167 12.94 -7.97 -2.31
N LYS A 168 12.71 -6.65 -2.37
CA LYS A 168 13.75 -5.63 -2.40
C LYS A 168 13.67 -4.77 -1.15
N ASP A 169 14.83 -4.42 -0.63
CA ASP A 169 14.97 -3.58 0.57
C ASP A 169 15.08 -2.10 0.16
N THR A 170 14.15 -1.68 -0.69
CA THR A 170 14.01 -0.31 -1.19
C THR A 170 12.58 0.18 -0.95
N ASN A 171 12.40 1.50 -0.92
CA ASN A 171 11.09 2.14 -0.88
C ASN A 171 10.61 2.61 -2.27
N ASP A 172 11.27 2.13 -3.32
CA ASP A 172 10.97 2.48 -4.70
C ASP A 172 9.76 1.71 -5.22
N ILE A 173 8.68 2.43 -5.49
CA ILE A 173 7.50 1.91 -6.16
C ILE A 173 7.48 2.48 -7.58
N ARG A 174 7.23 1.63 -8.56
CA ARG A 174 7.51 1.91 -9.98
C ARG A 174 6.26 1.88 -10.85
N ASN A 175 6.23 2.68 -11.90
CA ASN A 175 5.35 2.48 -13.05
C ASN A 175 5.99 3.10 -14.32
N THR A 176 5.23 3.16 -15.41
CA THR A 176 5.71 3.73 -16.69
C THR A 176 5.71 5.27 -16.73
N PHE A 177 5.19 5.94 -15.70
CA PHE A 177 5.08 7.40 -15.60
C PHE A 177 6.03 8.01 -14.57
N GLY A 178 6.56 7.21 -13.65
CA GLY A 178 7.44 7.64 -12.59
C GLY A 178 7.90 6.48 -11.71
N ASN A 179 9.17 6.51 -11.36
CA ASN A 179 9.71 5.68 -10.29
C ASN A 179 10.01 6.60 -9.13
N LEU A 180 9.27 6.42 -8.03
CA LEU A 180 9.38 7.27 -6.87
C LEU A 180 9.80 6.45 -5.66
N THR A 181 10.61 7.04 -4.80
CA THR A 181 10.88 6.54 -3.46
C THR A 181 9.84 7.13 -2.52
N TYR A 182 9.05 6.26 -1.89
CA TYR A 182 7.93 6.65 -1.03
C TYR A 182 8.37 6.70 0.43
N PRO A 183 7.83 7.65 1.23
CA PRO A 183 8.16 7.70 2.64
C PRO A 183 7.49 6.54 3.38
N ILE A 184 8.27 5.82 4.18
CA ILE A 184 7.82 4.61 4.88
C ILE A 184 7.25 4.97 6.24
N LEU A 185 5.99 4.62 6.48
CA LEU A 185 5.32 4.81 7.77
C LEU A 185 5.68 3.68 8.74
N PHE A 186 5.70 2.44 8.24
CA PHE A 186 5.85 1.26 9.10
C PHE A 186 6.53 0.11 8.37
N CYS A 187 7.43 -0.58 9.07
CA CYS A 187 8.04 -1.83 8.62
C CYS A 187 8.12 -2.80 9.79
N ALA A 188 7.65 -4.03 9.57
CA ALA A 188 7.82 -5.13 10.51
C ALA A 188 8.24 -6.39 9.78
N GLU A 189 9.11 -7.16 10.41
CA GLU A 189 9.58 -8.45 9.90
C GLU A 189 9.33 -9.54 10.92
N ARG A 190 8.98 -10.72 10.42
CA ARG A 190 8.83 -11.93 11.21
C ARG A 190 10.21 -12.49 11.55
N GLU A 191 10.47 -12.56 12.85
CA GLU A 191 11.67 -13.18 13.41
C GLU A 191 11.24 -14.35 14.28
N GLN A 192 11.81 -15.52 14.00
CA GLN A 192 11.41 -16.78 14.64
C GLN A 192 9.90 -17.03 14.41
N GLU A 193 9.08 -16.76 15.42
CA GLU A 193 7.65 -17.06 15.45
C GLU A 193 6.76 -15.82 15.56
N LYS A 194 7.32 -14.60 15.48
CA LYS A 194 6.51 -13.38 15.57
C LYS A 194 7.03 -12.20 14.76
N PHE A 195 6.13 -11.34 14.31
CA PHE A 195 6.49 -10.04 13.78
C PHE A 195 7.08 -9.13 14.85
N THR A 196 8.15 -8.43 14.47
CA THR A 196 8.83 -7.42 15.28
C THR A 196 8.90 -6.12 14.49
N LEU A 197 8.76 -4.99 15.19
CA LEU A 197 8.90 -3.68 14.58
C LEU A 197 10.35 -3.47 14.12
N LYS A 198 10.52 -3.02 12.88
CA LYS A 198 11.82 -2.58 12.33
C LYS A 198 11.91 -1.08 12.24
N SER A 199 10.86 -0.42 11.78
CA SER A 199 10.78 1.03 11.74
C SER A 199 9.34 1.50 11.84
N TYR A 200 9.15 2.64 12.50
CA TYR A 200 7.90 3.38 12.51
C TYR A 200 8.25 4.87 12.53
N ASP A 201 7.69 5.61 11.57
CA ASP A 201 7.89 7.05 11.48
C ASP A 201 6.55 7.72 11.18
N TYR A 202 5.92 8.26 12.23
CA TYR A 202 4.64 8.96 12.09
C TYR A 202 4.80 10.33 11.41
N ASP A 203 6.00 10.91 11.42
CA ASP A 203 6.23 12.23 10.81
C ASP A 203 5.99 12.22 9.31
N VAL A 204 6.10 11.05 8.65
CA VAL A 204 5.78 10.93 7.23
C VAL A 204 4.32 11.26 6.91
N MET A 205 3.39 11.11 7.86
CA MET A 205 2.00 11.54 7.70
C MET A 205 1.86 13.07 7.78
N LEU A 206 2.82 13.76 8.40
CA LEU A 206 2.78 15.21 8.60
C LEU A 206 3.67 15.97 7.62
N ASN A 207 4.76 15.35 7.16
CA ASN A 207 5.84 16.00 6.42
C ASN A 207 6.39 15.13 5.28
N GLY A 208 6.02 13.85 5.19
CA GLY A 208 6.53 12.93 4.17
C GLY A 208 6.11 13.32 2.75
N LEU A 209 7.06 13.28 1.83
CA LEU A 209 6.85 13.51 0.40
C LEU A 209 7.62 12.45 -0.38
N CYS A 210 7.09 12.05 -1.53
CA CYS A 210 7.81 11.23 -2.48
C CYS A 210 9.01 11.99 -3.03
N VAL A 211 10.05 11.25 -3.41
CA VAL A 211 11.17 11.77 -4.20
C VAL A 211 11.37 10.91 -5.44
N HIS A 212 11.99 11.43 -6.48
CA HIS A 212 12.41 10.59 -7.60
C HIS A 212 13.40 9.55 -7.10
N THR A 213 13.25 8.31 -7.56
CA THR A 213 14.25 7.27 -7.29
C THR A 213 15.61 7.73 -7.80
N GLU A 214 16.63 7.68 -6.95
CA GLU A 214 17.99 7.98 -7.38
C GLU A 214 18.38 7.03 -8.51
N ALA A 215 18.87 7.58 -9.62
CA ALA A 215 19.48 6.77 -10.65
C ALA A 215 20.67 6.06 -10.01
N THR A 216 20.57 4.75 -9.79
CA THR A 216 21.73 3.95 -9.41
C THR A 216 22.71 4.07 -10.57
N MET A 217 23.73 4.91 -10.41
CA MET A 217 24.89 4.88 -11.30
C MET A 217 25.53 3.51 -11.10
N LEU A 218 25.19 2.58 -12.00
CA LEU A 218 25.88 1.30 -12.16
C LEU A 218 27.25 1.55 -12.81
#